data_AF-A0A843CJC4-F1
#
_entry.id   AF-A0A843CJC4-F1
#
_cell.length_a   1.000
_cell.length_b   1.000
_cell.length_c   1.000
_cell.angle_alpha   90.00
_cell.angle_beta   90.00
_cell.angle_gamma   90.00
#
_symmetry.space_group_name_H-M   'P 1'
#
loop_
_entity.id
_entity.type
_entity.pdbx_description
1 polymer ?
#
loop_
_entity_poly.entity_id
_entity_poly.type
_entity_poly.pdbx_seq_one_letter_code
_entity_poly.pdbx_strand_id
1 'polypeptide(L)' 'AERVMAKFNWGHVFLELNHDPLEDYSKAKDSADIIRIQSEYI' A
#
# COMPACT_ATOMS: atom_id res chain seq x y z
N ALA A 1 0.45 -9.85 1.60
CA ALA A 1 1.60 -9.33 2.41
C ALA A 1 1.48 -9.69 3.90
N GLU A 2 0.32 -10.20 4.29
CA GLU A 2 -0.18 -10.45 5.63
C GLU A 2 0.77 -11.35 6.42
N ARG A 3 1.30 -12.43 5.82
CA ARG A 3 2.26 -13.34 6.49
C ARG A 3 3.57 -12.68 6.89
N VAL A 4 4.03 -11.69 6.12
CA VAL A 4 5.25 -10.94 6.44
C VAL A 4 4.95 -9.94 7.54
N MET A 5 3.84 -9.21 7.41
CA MET A 5 3.42 -8.19 8.37
C MET A 5 2.99 -8.77 9.72
N ALA A 6 2.51 -10.03 9.76
CA ALA A 6 2.11 -10.72 10.99
C ALA A 6 3.26 -10.94 12.00
N LYS A 7 4.52 -10.78 11.57
CA LYS A 7 5.68 -10.78 12.48
C LYS A 7 5.75 -9.54 13.37
N PHE A 8 5.00 -8.51 13.04
CA PHE A 8 4.97 -7.23 13.75
C PHE A 8 3.61 -7.04 14.41
N ASN A 9 3.60 -6.66 15.69
CA ASN A 9 2.36 -6.44 16.45
C ASN A 9 1.44 -5.39 15.81
N TRP A 10 2.01 -4.42 15.08
CA TRP A 10 1.30 -3.35 14.38
C TRP A 10 1.01 -3.65 12.90
N GLY A 11 1.44 -4.81 12.38
CA GLY A 11 1.41 -5.10 10.95
C GLY A 11 0.00 -5.14 10.36
N HIS A 12 -1.00 -5.54 11.14
CA HIS A 12 -2.40 -5.49 10.72
C HIS A 12 -2.91 -4.05 10.57
N VAL A 13 -2.60 -3.17 11.53
CA VAL A 13 -2.95 -1.73 11.47
C VAL A 13 -2.31 -1.05 10.28
N PHE A 14 -1.06 -1.39 9.95
CA PHE A 14 -0.39 -0.86 8.75
C PHE A 14 -1.16 -1.21 7.48
N LEU A 15 -1.56 -2.48 7.33
CA LEU A 15 -2.32 -2.92 6.16
C LEU A 15 -3.71 -2.31 6.09
N GLU A 16 -4.36 -2.11 7.25
CA GLU A 16 -5.68 -1.48 7.33
C GLU A 16 -5.63 -0.01 6.95
N LEU A 17 -4.72 0.78 7.55
CA LEU A 17 -4.60 2.21 7.28
C LEU A 17 -4.15 2.53 5.85
N ASN A 18 -3.45 1.60 5.20
CA ASN A 18 -2.94 1.79 3.85
C ASN A 18 -3.68 0.92 2.82
N HIS A 19 -4.85 0.38 3.14
CA HIS A 19 -5.59 -0.53 2.27
C HIS A 19 -5.77 0.07 0.86
N ASP A 20 -6.35 1.27 0.77
CA ASP A 20 -6.66 1.90 -0.52
C ASP A 20 -5.40 2.28 -1.32
N PRO A 21 -4.38 2.95 -0.73
CA PRO A 21 -3.11 3.19 -1.43
C PRO A 21 -2.42 1.92 -1.91
N LEU A 22 -2.37 0.86 -1.08
CA LEU A 22 -1.70 -0.39 -1.43
C LEU A 22 -2.42 -1.13 -2.56
N GLU A 23 -3.75 -1.11 -2.55
CA GLU A 23 -4.58 -1.66 -3.62
C GLU A 23 -4.35 -0.91 -4.94
N ASP A 24 -4.28 0.42 -4.91
CA ASP A 24 -4.01 1.22 -6.10
C ASP A 24 -2.60 1.00 -6.64
N TYR A 25 -1.58 1.00 -5.77
CA TYR A 25 -0.21 0.69 -6.17
C TYR A 25 -0.08 -0.70 -6.78
N SER A 26 -0.87 -1.69 -6.31
CA SER A 26 -0.85 -3.04 -6.87
C SER A 26 -1.30 -3.11 -8.33
N LYS A 27 -2.04 -2.10 -8.81
CA LYS A 27 -2.57 -1.98 -10.18
C LYS A 27 -1.70 -1.12 -11.10
N ALA A 28 -0.69 -0.45 -10.57
CA ALA A 28 0.20 0.42 -11.34
C ALA A 28 0.98 -0.39 -12.40
N LYS A 29 1.03 0.12 -13.63
CA LYS A 29 1.73 -0.56 -14.73
C LYS A 29 3.24 -0.30 -14.71
N ASP A 30 3.62 0.87 -14.25
CA ASP A 30 4.99 1.34 -14.22
C ASP A 30 5.21 2.38 -13.10
N SER A 31 6.43 2.92 -13.04
CA SER A 31 6.81 3.93 -12.05
C SER A 31 6.10 5.26 -12.23
N ALA A 32 5.65 5.62 -13.43
CA ALA A 32 4.91 6.87 -13.64
C ALA A 32 3.51 6.76 -13.01
N ASP A 33 2.87 5.60 -13.12
CA ASP A 33 1.61 5.31 -12.44
C ASP A 33 1.73 5.38 -10.92
N ILE A 34 2.83 4.86 -10.34
CA ILE A 34 3.09 4.95 -8.89
C ILE A 34 3.14 6.41 -8.44
N ILE A 35 3.87 7.27 -9.15
CA ILE A 35 3.99 8.70 -8.79
C ILE A 35 2.64 9.41 -8.88
N ARG A 36 1.82 9.08 -9.89
CA ARG A 36 0.47 9.64 -10.02
C ARG A 36 -0.41 9.23 -8.85
N ILE A 37 -0.48 7.93 -8.52
CA ILE A 37 -1.27 7.43 -7.38
C ILE A 37 -0.80 8.10 -6.08
N GLN A 38 0.51 8.21 -5.86
CA GLN A 38 1.05 8.84 -4.67
C GLN A 38 0.55 10.30 -4.50
N SER A 39 0.44 11.04 -5.60
CA SER A 39 -0.05 12.42 -5.55
C SER A 39 -1.52 12.55 -5.14
N GLU A 40 -2.30 11.47 -5.20
CA GLU A 40 -3.72 11.45 -4.80
C GLU A 40 -3.91 11.29 -3.28
N TYR A 41 -2.85 10.92 -2.54
CA TYR A 41 -2.87 10.63 -1.10
C TYR A 41 -1.96 11.57 -0.25
N ILE A 42 -1.32 12.56 -0.88
CA ILE A 42 -0.53 13.63 -0.22
C ILE A 42 -1.40 14.86 0.02
#